data_AF-A0A959V5S3-F1
#
_entry.id   AF-A0A959V5S3-F1
#
_cell.length_a   1.000
_cell.length_b   1.000
_cell.length_c   1.000
_cell.angle_alpha   90.00
_cell.angle_beta   90.00
_cell.angle_gamma   90.00
#
_symmetry.space_group_name_H-M   'P 1'
#
loop_
_entity.id
_entity.type
_entity.pdbx_description
1 polymer ?
#
loop_
_entity_poly.entity_id
_entity_poly.type
_entity_poly.pdbx_seq_one_letter_code
_entity_poly.pdbx_strand_id
1 'polypeptide(L)'
;MGTFLGIDYPTWWYLVVGALFTGYAILDGFDLGAGGWHLFLRKEESRRIALNAVGPVWDGNEVWLVIGGGALFAGFPELYATLFSALYIPFMLFLAFLILRAVSIEFRGKEPMAWWRRLWDTLYCVSSIALGVLLGVVLGNVLQGIAMDADHVYRGSWLAFLNPYALLTGLTTQALFMVHGAIYLGMKTEGRLFARLFLLLKQAMLVFVLLFVGLTAYTLLSLPHLTDRFLQEPWLAALPFLAFLSIANVPRLINRKRFKLAFGFSSIAVALLLMVVAVELYPVLLISTLDPAWSLTVYNAASSEKALRIMLGFAAVGTPLVLGYTFFVYRTFYGKVRLDEHSY
;
A
#
# COMPACT_ATOMS: atom_id res chain seq x y z
N MET A 1 -4.20 18.34 26.48
CA MET A 1 -4.87 18.25 25.18
C MET A 1 -6.28 17.76 25.39
N GLY A 2 -7.25 18.30 24.66
CA GLY A 2 -8.60 17.78 24.64
C GLY A 2 -8.65 16.32 24.15
N THR A 3 -9.62 15.58 24.66
CA THR A 3 -9.84 14.17 24.34
C THR A 3 -11.23 13.98 23.78
N PHE A 4 -11.39 13.04 22.86
CA PHE A 4 -12.68 12.54 22.41
C PHE A 4 -12.75 11.04 22.70
N LEU A 5 -13.80 10.59 23.40
CA LEU A 5 -13.94 9.18 23.84
C LEU A 5 -12.71 8.62 24.59
N GLY A 6 -12.00 9.46 25.36
CA GLY A 6 -10.82 9.06 26.13
C GLY A 6 -9.50 9.00 25.35
N ILE A 7 -9.50 9.31 24.05
CA ILE A 7 -8.29 9.36 23.22
C ILE A 7 -8.02 10.82 22.83
N ASP A 8 -6.76 11.26 22.90
CA ASP A 8 -6.36 12.62 22.51
C ASP A 8 -6.48 12.84 20.99
N TYR A 9 -6.62 14.11 20.59
CA TYR A 9 -6.83 14.45 19.19
C TYR A 9 -5.68 14.04 18.24
N PRO A 10 -4.40 14.21 18.59
CA PRO A 10 -3.31 13.74 17.74
C PRO A 10 -3.30 12.23 17.55
N THR A 11 -3.60 11.45 18.59
CA THR A 11 -3.71 10.00 18.50
C THR A 11 -4.90 9.57 17.65
N TRP A 12 -6.05 10.24 17.78
CA TRP A 12 -7.17 10.02 16.85
C TRP A 12 -6.76 10.25 15.40
N TRP A 13 -6.05 11.36 15.14
CA TRP A 13 -5.61 11.68 13.79
C TRP A 13 -4.58 10.69 13.26
N TYR A 14 -3.68 10.20 14.12
CA TYR A 14 -2.75 9.12 13.81
C TYR A 14 -3.49 7.86 13.33
N LEU A 15 -4.56 7.46 14.03
CA LEU A 15 -5.39 6.33 13.64
C LEU A 15 -6.08 6.56 12.29
N VAL A 16 -6.58 7.77 12.03
CA VAL A 16 -7.19 8.14 10.74
C VAL A 16 -6.18 8.03 9.61
N VAL A 17 -4.98 8.59 9.78
CA VAL A 17 -3.90 8.50 8.78
C VAL A 17 -3.51 7.05 8.52
N GLY A 18 -3.31 6.26 9.57
CA GLY A 18 -3.02 4.83 9.45
C GLY A 18 -4.12 4.05 8.72
N ALA A 19 -5.40 4.36 9.00
CA ALA A 19 -6.55 3.75 8.32
C ALA A 19 -6.61 4.12 6.83
N LEU A 20 -6.30 5.37 6.46
CA LEU A 20 -6.26 5.81 5.06
C LEU A 20 -5.19 5.09 4.25
N PHE A 21 -3.96 5.02 4.77
CA PHE A 21 -2.87 4.29 4.10
C PHE A 21 -3.13 2.78 4.06
N THR A 22 -3.77 2.22 5.08
CA THR A 22 -4.21 0.82 5.08
C THR A 22 -5.27 0.57 4.01
N GLY A 23 -6.27 1.46 3.91
CA GLY A 23 -7.29 1.41 2.86
C GLY A 23 -6.68 1.48 1.46
N TYR A 24 -5.76 2.42 1.25
CA TYR A 24 -5.00 2.54 0.00
C TYR A 24 -4.23 1.25 -0.33
N ALA A 25 -3.45 0.70 0.61
CA ALA A 25 -2.67 -0.52 0.38
C ALA A 25 -3.56 -1.75 0.11
N ILE A 26 -4.77 -1.81 0.68
CA ILE A 26 -5.72 -2.89 0.41
C ILE A 26 -6.36 -2.72 -0.97
N LEU A 27 -6.81 -1.51 -1.30
CA LEU A 27 -7.59 -1.23 -2.50
C LEU A 27 -6.68 -1.10 -3.72
N ASP A 28 -5.76 -0.14 -3.72
CA ASP A 28 -4.86 0.05 -4.85
C ASP A 28 -3.76 -1.03 -4.91
N GLY A 29 -3.45 -1.70 -3.79
CA GLY A 29 -2.47 -2.78 -3.78
C GLY A 29 -2.84 -3.97 -4.68
N PHE A 30 -4.13 -4.30 -4.83
CA PHE A 30 -4.52 -5.33 -5.81
C PHE A 30 -4.48 -4.81 -7.25
N ASP A 31 -4.72 -3.52 -7.47
CA ASP A 31 -4.65 -2.90 -8.80
C ASP A 31 -3.20 -2.84 -9.29
N LEU A 32 -2.28 -2.37 -8.44
CA LEU A 32 -0.84 -2.39 -8.68
C LEU A 32 -0.34 -3.83 -8.90
N GLY A 33 -0.83 -4.78 -8.10
CA GLY A 33 -0.57 -6.19 -8.28
C GLY A 33 -1.03 -6.74 -9.63
N ALA A 34 -2.25 -6.42 -10.03
CA ALA A 34 -2.82 -6.81 -11.32
C ALA A 34 -2.03 -6.21 -12.49
N GLY A 35 -1.63 -4.94 -12.39
CA GLY A 35 -0.75 -4.29 -13.37
C GLY A 35 0.62 -4.95 -13.47
N GLY A 36 1.21 -5.36 -12.35
CA GLY A 36 2.46 -6.12 -12.34
C GLY A 36 2.38 -7.49 -13.04
N TRP A 37 1.19 -8.09 -13.14
CA TRP A 37 0.98 -9.33 -13.89
C TRP A 37 0.78 -9.13 -15.40
N HIS A 38 0.55 -7.90 -15.84
CA HIS A 38 0.00 -7.62 -17.16
C HIS A 38 0.84 -8.20 -18.31
N LEU A 39 2.17 -8.04 -18.27
CA LEU A 39 3.06 -8.60 -19.29
C LEU A 39 3.20 -10.12 -19.23
N PHE A 40 2.91 -10.74 -18.09
CA PHE A 40 2.90 -12.20 -17.93
C PHE A 40 1.69 -12.85 -18.61
N LEU A 41 0.67 -12.07 -18.96
CA LEU A 41 -0.46 -12.49 -19.78
C LEU A 41 -0.07 -12.39 -21.26
N ARG A 42 0.09 -13.53 -21.94
CA ARG A 42 0.63 -13.55 -23.32
C ARG A 42 -0.38 -13.20 -24.41
N LYS A 43 -1.67 -13.45 -24.18
CA LYS A 43 -2.73 -13.20 -25.17
C LYS A 43 -3.30 -11.79 -24.98
N GLU A 44 -3.57 -11.11 -26.08
CA GLU A 44 -4.20 -9.77 -26.08
C GLU A 44 -5.54 -9.78 -25.35
N GLU A 45 -6.38 -10.78 -25.62
CA GLU A 45 -7.66 -10.98 -24.94
C GLU A 45 -7.49 -11.09 -23.41
N SER A 46 -6.46 -11.83 -22.96
CA SER A 46 -6.19 -11.98 -21.53
C SER A 46 -5.76 -10.66 -20.87
N ARG A 47 -4.98 -9.84 -21.57
CA ARG A 47 -4.59 -8.49 -21.11
C ARG A 47 -5.78 -7.57 -21.02
N ARG A 48 -6.66 -7.53 -22.03
CA ARG A 48 -7.90 -6.74 -21.98
C ARG A 48 -8.81 -7.18 -20.85
N ILE A 49 -9.00 -8.47 -20.64
CA ILE A 49 -9.84 -8.96 -19.52
C ILE A 49 -9.27 -8.51 -18.17
N ALA A 50 -7.95 -8.61 -17.97
CA ALA A 50 -7.32 -8.19 -16.72
C ALA A 50 -7.42 -6.67 -16.50
N LEU A 51 -7.18 -5.87 -17.55
CA LEU A 51 -7.32 -4.41 -17.50
C LEU A 51 -8.76 -3.99 -17.16
N ASN A 52 -9.75 -4.58 -17.83
CA ASN A 52 -11.18 -4.31 -17.58
C ASN A 52 -11.67 -4.83 -16.23
N ALA A 53 -10.94 -5.74 -15.56
CA ALA A 53 -11.25 -6.16 -14.20
C ALA A 53 -10.98 -5.05 -13.16
N VAL A 54 -10.03 -4.16 -13.48
CA VAL A 54 -9.53 -3.08 -12.63
C VAL A 54 -10.08 -1.72 -13.07
N GLY A 55 -10.33 -1.54 -14.36
CA GLY A 55 -10.85 -0.32 -15.00
C GLY A 55 -11.95 0.42 -14.22
N PRO A 56 -13.00 -0.24 -13.72
CA PRO A 56 -14.09 0.46 -13.02
C PRO A 56 -13.77 0.96 -11.60
N VAL A 57 -12.64 0.55 -11.00
CA VAL A 57 -12.36 0.81 -9.57
C VAL A 57 -11.03 1.51 -9.31
N TRP A 58 -10.05 1.43 -10.22
CA TRP A 58 -8.69 1.93 -9.95
C TRP A 58 -8.63 3.42 -9.65
N ASP A 59 -9.36 4.25 -10.40
CA ASP A 59 -9.37 5.71 -10.22
C ASP A 59 -9.91 6.06 -8.82
N GLY A 60 -11.00 5.41 -8.39
CA GLY A 60 -11.54 5.57 -7.05
C GLY A 60 -10.62 5.05 -5.95
N ASN A 61 -9.82 4.01 -6.21
CA ASN A 61 -8.84 3.48 -5.26
C ASN A 61 -7.66 4.45 -5.08
N GLU A 62 -7.21 5.15 -6.13
CA GLU A 62 -6.14 6.15 -6.04
C GLU A 62 -6.51 7.36 -5.18
N VAL A 63 -7.81 7.71 -5.09
CA VAL A 63 -8.28 8.81 -4.21
C VAL A 63 -7.90 8.59 -2.74
N TRP A 64 -7.78 7.33 -2.29
CA TRP A 64 -7.35 7.03 -0.91
C TRP A 64 -5.95 7.54 -0.60
N LEU A 65 -5.04 7.50 -1.58
CA LEU A 65 -3.71 8.07 -1.45
C LEU A 65 -3.76 9.59 -1.36
N VAL A 66 -4.58 10.24 -2.20
CA VAL A 66 -4.73 11.70 -2.21
C VAL A 66 -5.27 12.20 -0.88
N ILE A 67 -6.30 11.54 -0.35
CA ILE A 67 -6.86 11.84 0.97
C ILE A 67 -5.83 11.54 2.06
N GLY A 68 -5.06 10.44 1.96
CA GLY A 68 -3.96 10.13 2.87
C GLY A 68 -2.89 11.22 2.94
N GLY A 69 -2.42 11.69 1.78
CA GLY A 69 -1.48 12.81 1.69
C GLY A 69 -2.06 14.13 2.22
N GLY A 70 -3.32 14.42 1.91
CA GLY A 70 -4.04 15.58 2.45
C GLY A 70 -4.22 15.50 3.97
N ALA A 71 -4.51 14.32 4.52
CA ALA A 71 -4.65 14.11 5.96
C ALA A 71 -3.32 14.27 6.70
N LEU A 72 -2.20 13.81 6.11
CA LEU A 72 -0.86 14.10 6.61
C LEU A 72 -0.61 15.61 6.63
N PHE A 73 -0.81 16.31 5.52
CA PHE A 73 -0.61 17.76 5.45
C PHE A 73 -1.45 18.51 6.47
N ALA A 74 -2.71 18.11 6.63
CA ALA A 74 -3.66 18.85 7.46
C ALA A 74 -3.45 18.61 8.96
N GLY A 75 -3.16 17.37 9.39
CA GLY A 75 -3.00 17.06 10.81
C GLY A 75 -1.57 16.93 11.31
N PHE A 76 -0.62 16.59 10.44
CA PHE A 76 0.80 16.50 10.77
C PHE A 76 1.68 17.27 9.76
N PRO A 77 1.54 18.62 9.67
CA PRO A 77 2.21 19.43 8.63
C PRO A 77 3.74 19.31 8.65
N GLU A 78 4.35 19.26 9.84
CA GLU A 78 5.81 19.10 9.97
C GLU A 78 6.29 17.74 9.47
N LEU A 79 5.53 16.68 9.77
CA LEU A 79 5.78 15.35 9.21
C LEU A 79 5.66 15.38 7.69
N TYR A 80 4.61 16.00 7.15
CA TYR A 80 4.41 16.11 5.72
C TYR A 80 5.59 16.82 5.04
N ALA A 81 5.97 17.99 5.53
CA ALA A 81 7.08 18.77 4.96
C ALA A 81 8.41 18.01 5.03
N THR A 82 8.71 17.42 6.19
CA THR A 82 9.96 16.70 6.43
C THR A 82 10.05 15.41 5.62
N LEU A 83 8.99 14.60 5.61
CA LEU A 83 8.98 13.33 4.89
C LEU A 83 9.09 13.52 3.38
N PHE A 84 8.32 14.45 2.81
CA PHE A 84 8.34 14.72 1.36
C PHE A 84 9.65 15.38 0.91
N SER A 85 10.29 16.19 1.76
CA SER A 85 11.60 16.79 1.44
C SER A 85 12.74 15.78 1.59
N ALA A 86 12.75 14.97 2.65
CA ALA A 86 13.78 13.94 2.87
C ALA A 86 13.74 12.83 1.80
N LEU A 87 12.55 12.41 1.40
CA LEU A 87 12.33 11.38 0.38
C LEU A 87 11.86 11.99 -0.95
N TYR A 88 12.38 13.17 -1.29
CA TYR A 88 12.01 13.91 -2.51
C TYR A 88 12.10 13.06 -3.77
N ILE A 89 13.22 12.36 -3.97
CA ILE A 89 13.43 11.54 -5.17
C ILE A 89 12.43 10.37 -5.24
N PRO A 90 12.27 9.55 -4.18
CA PRO A 90 11.20 8.54 -4.13
C PRO A 90 9.82 9.09 -4.49
N PHE A 91 9.41 10.23 -3.93
CA PHE A 91 8.09 10.81 -4.20
C PHE A 91 7.96 11.37 -5.62
N MET A 92 9.01 11.98 -6.19
CA MET A 92 9.00 12.42 -7.58
C MET A 92 8.90 11.25 -8.56
N LEU A 93 9.62 10.16 -8.29
CA LEU A 93 9.48 8.92 -9.06
C LEU A 93 8.08 8.34 -8.91
N PHE A 94 7.55 8.33 -7.69
CA PHE A 94 6.20 7.83 -7.40
C PHE A 94 5.14 8.61 -8.19
N LEU A 95 5.20 9.95 -8.18
CA LEU A 95 4.32 10.81 -8.98
C LEU A 95 4.44 10.54 -10.48
N ALA A 96 5.66 10.43 -11.00
CA ALA A 96 5.88 10.15 -12.42
C ALA A 96 5.26 8.79 -12.81
N PHE A 97 5.41 7.75 -11.98
CA PHE A 97 4.83 6.45 -12.26
C PHE A 97 3.30 6.41 -12.08
N LEU A 98 2.72 7.19 -11.18
CA LEU A 98 1.26 7.36 -11.10
C LEU A 98 0.71 7.93 -12.41
N ILE A 99 1.32 9.00 -12.93
CA ILE A 99 0.94 9.60 -14.21
C ILE A 99 1.07 8.57 -15.34
N LEU A 100 2.21 7.88 -15.42
CA LEU A 100 2.43 6.86 -16.45
C LEU A 100 1.42 5.72 -16.36
N ARG A 101 1.06 5.26 -15.16
CA ARG A 101 0.04 4.23 -14.95
C ARG A 101 -1.32 4.68 -15.49
N ALA A 102 -1.82 5.84 -15.04
CA ALA A 102 -3.13 6.36 -15.40
C ALA A 102 -3.24 6.54 -16.93
N VAL A 103 -2.26 7.21 -17.54
CA VAL A 103 -2.22 7.41 -19.00
C VAL A 103 -2.14 6.08 -19.74
N SER A 104 -1.40 5.09 -19.23
CA SER A 104 -1.30 3.78 -19.87
C SER A 104 -2.65 3.05 -19.92
N ILE A 105 -3.47 3.13 -18.87
CA ILE A 105 -4.80 2.51 -18.86
C ILE A 105 -5.71 3.19 -19.90
N GLU A 106 -5.76 4.52 -19.87
CA GLU A 106 -6.67 5.30 -20.71
C GLU A 106 -6.29 5.31 -22.20
N PHE A 107 -4.99 5.31 -22.52
CA PHE A 107 -4.52 5.49 -23.90
C PHE A 107 -4.32 4.15 -24.63
N ARG A 108 -4.17 3.04 -23.92
CA ARG A 108 -3.93 1.71 -24.51
C ARG A 108 -4.91 1.37 -25.64
N GLY A 109 -6.20 1.61 -25.41
CA GLY A 109 -7.29 1.25 -26.33
C GLY A 109 -7.52 2.25 -27.47
N LYS A 110 -6.85 3.40 -27.48
CA LYS A 110 -7.12 4.50 -28.42
C LYS A 110 -6.63 4.24 -29.85
N GLU A 111 -5.53 3.48 -30.00
CA GLU A 111 -4.97 3.17 -31.32
C GLU A 111 -4.84 1.65 -31.54
N PRO A 112 -5.11 1.16 -32.77
CA PRO A 112 -5.11 -0.27 -33.06
C PRO A 112 -3.70 -0.85 -33.26
N MET A 113 -2.68 -0.01 -33.43
CA MET A 113 -1.32 -0.42 -33.79
C MET A 113 -0.67 -1.30 -32.71
N ALA A 114 0.01 -2.37 -33.13
CA ALA A 114 0.63 -3.31 -32.18
C ALA A 114 1.74 -2.68 -31.33
N TRP A 115 2.52 -1.75 -31.88
CA TRP A 115 3.58 -1.05 -31.13
C TRP A 115 2.98 -0.12 -30.06
N TRP A 116 1.86 0.54 -30.36
CA TRP A 116 1.14 1.41 -29.42
C TRP A 116 0.67 0.63 -28.20
N ARG A 117 -0.04 -0.48 -28.43
CA ARG A 117 -0.52 -1.34 -27.34
C ARG A 117 0.64 -1.94 -26.53
N ARG A 118 1.73 -2.35 -27.19
CA ARG A 118 2.92 -2.87 -26.49
C ARG A 118 3.59 -1.81 -25.62
N LEU A 119 3.67 -0.56 -26.08
CA LEU A 119 4.21 0.55 -25.30
C LEU A 119 3.40 0.73 -24.02
N TRP A 120 2.08 0.90 -24.13
CA TRP A 120 1.20 1.10 -22.97
C TRP A 120 1.12 -0.14 -22.06
N ASP A 121 1.12 -1.36 -22.63
CA ASP A 121 1.23 -2.59 -21.84
C ASP A 121 2.51 -2.61 -20.98
N THR A 122 3.63 -2.16 -21.55
CA THR A 122 4.92 -2.14 -20.88
C THR A 122 4.95 -1.06 -19.81
N LEU A 123 4.52 0.15 -20.14
CA LEU A 123 4.47 1.28 -19.22
C LEU A 123 3.55 0.98 -18.03
N TYR A 124 2.35 0.42 -18.26
CA TYR A 124 1.43 0.01 -17.20
C TYR A 124 2.06 -1.01 -16.24
N CYS A 125 2.70 -2.05 -16.79
CA CYS A 125 3.34 -3.08 -15.97
C CYS A 125 4.52 -2.54 -15.16
N VAL A 126 5.40 -1.77 -15.80
CA VAL A 126 6.59 -1.20 -15.15
C VAL A 126 6.18 -0.18 -14.09
N SER A 127 5.23 0.71 -14.39
CA SER A 127 4.79 1.72 -13.43
C SER A 127 4.09 1.08 -12.23
N SER A 128 3.21 0.10 -12.43
CA SER A 128 2.57 -0.61 -11.31
C SER A 128 3.56 -1.34 -10.41
N ILE A 129 4.60 -1.98 -10.97
CA ILE A 129 5.68 -2.60 -10.18
C ILE A 129 6.50 -1.54 -9.45
N ALA A 130 6.87 -0.46 -10.13
CA ALA A 130 7.67 0.60 -9.54
C ALA A 130 6.95 1.27 -8.37
N LEU A 131 5.65 1.52 -8.49
CA LEU A 131 4.81 2.09 -7.42
C LEU A 131 4.79 1.17 -6.18
N GLY A 132 4.56 -0.13 -6.36
CA GLY A 132 4.56 -1.08 -5.24
C GLY A 132 5.93 -1.18 -4.54
N VAL A 133 7.02 -1.17 -5.31
CA VAL A 133 8.39 -1.14 -4.75
C VAL A 133 8.65 0.16 -4.01
N LEU A 134 8.33 1.31 -4.60
CA LEU A 134 8.58 2.63 -4.00
C LEU A 134 7.82 2.81 -2.69
N LEU A 135 6.58 2.33 -2.58
CA LEU A 135 5.82 2.36 -1.32
C LEU A 135 6.54 1.61 -0.20
N GLY A 136 7.05 0.40 -0.47
CA GLY A 136 7.82 -0.34 0.52
C GLY A 136 9.20 0.27 0.80
N VAL A 137 9.85 0.89 -0.19
CA VAL A 137 11.11 1.62 0.02
C VAL A 137 10.91 2.82 0.95
N VAL A 138 9.84 3.59 0.75
CA VAL A 138 9.47 4.70 1.65
C VAL A 138 9.21 4.16 3.06
N LEU A 139 8.40 3.11 3.19
CA LEU A 139 8.09 2.50 4.48
C LEU A 139 9.35 1.98 5.21
N GLY A 140 10.24 1.32 4.49
CA GLY A 140 11.48 0.79 5.05
C GLY A 140 12.41 1.90 5.55
N ASN A 141 12.49 3.03 4.85
CA ASN A 141 13.23 4.21 5.32
C ASN A 141 12.59 4.86 6.54
N VAL A 142 11.25 4.95 6.60
CA VAL A 142 10.55 5.47 7.79
C VAL A 142 10.82 4.58 9.01
N LEU A 143 10.80 3.26 8.84
CA LEU A 143 11.09 2.28 9.91
C LEU A 143 12.56 2.31 10.37
N GLN A 144 13.50 2.49 9.44
CA GLN A 144 14.92 2.59 9.78
C GLN A 144 15.28 3.95 10.39
N GLY A 145 14.49 4.98 10.10
CA GLY A 145 14.74 6.36 10.48
C GLY A 145 15.47 7.15 9.39
N ILE A 146 15.39 8.48 9.50
CA ILE A 146 15.92 9.44 8.54
C ILE A 146 16.96 10.33 9.22
N ALA A 147 18.02 10.72 8.51
CA ALA A 147 19.04 11.62 9.05
C ALA A 147 18.54 13.08 9.02
N MET A 148 17.88 13.51 10.10
CA MET A 148 17.27 14.84 10.23
C MET A 148 17.92 15.61 11.38
N ASP A 149 18.14 16.90 11.20
CA ASP A 149 18.68 17.77 12.26
C ASP A 149 17.59 18.36 13.18
N ALA A 150 17.99 19.29 14.07
CA ALA A 150 17.10 19.96 15.02
C ALA A 150 15.98 20.78 14.36
N ASP A 151 16.18 21.26 13.13
CA ASP A 151 15.20 22.01 12.34
C ASP A 151 14.38 21.07 11.44
N HIS A 152 14.48 19.75 11.67
CA HIS A 152 13.86 18.69 10.86
C HIS A 152 14.31 18.69 9.39
N VAL A 153 15.47 19.28 9.10
CA VAL A 153 16.02 19.31 7.74
C VAL A 153 16.83 18.03 7.51
N TYR A 154 16.58 17.40 6.37
CA TYR A 154 17.32 16.21 5.95
C TYR A 154 18.79 16.54 5.67
N ARG A 155 19.70 15.75 6.27
CA ARG A 155 21.16 15.89 6.14
C ARG A 155 21.83 14.69 5.48
N GLY A 156 21.07 13.67 5.10
CA GLY A 156 21.62 12.49 4.42
C GLY A 156 21.91 12.72 2.94
N SER A 157 22.41 11.68 2.27
CA SER A 157 22.65 11.72 0.83
C SER A 157 21.35 11.53 0.02
N TRP A 158 21.34 12.02 -1.22
CA TRP A 158 20.18 11.88 -2.12
C TRP A 158 19.88 10.42 -2.53
N LEU A 159 20.82 9.49 -2.32
CA LEU A 159 20.64 8.05 -2.57
C LEU A 159 20.46 7.22 -1.29
N ALA A 160 20.42 7.83 -0.10
CA ALA A 160 20.36 7.08 1.16
C ALA A 160 19.09 6.21 1.28
N PHE A 161 18.03 6.56 0.53
CA PHE A 161 16.80 5.79 0.47
C PHE A 161 17.00 4.38 -0.13
N LEU A 162 18.07 4.17 -0.92
CA LEU A 162 18.44 2.88 -1.52
C LEU A 162 19.31 2.03 -0.58
N ASN A 163 18.83 1.79 0.63
CA ASN A 163 19.50 0.88 1.56
C ASN A 163 18.93 -0.56 1.44
N PRO A 164 19.68 -1.59 1.86
CA PRO A 164 19.26 -2.99 1.71
C PRO A 164 17.91 -3.30 2.39
N TYR A 165 17.66 -2.69 3.54
CA TYR A 165 16.42 -2.91 4.30
C TYR A 165 15.20 -2.33 3.57
N ALA A 166 15.30 -1.10 3.09
CA ALA A 166 14.28 -0.43 2.31
C ALA A 166 14.01 -1.14 0.98
N LEU A 167 15.05 -1.60 0.28
CA LEU A 167 14.91 -2.37 -0.95
C LEU A 167 14.21 -3.72 -0.69
N LEU A 168 14.59 -4.43 0.37
CA LEU A 168 13.94 -5.68 0.74
C LEU A 168 12.47 -5.47 1.15
N THR A 169 12.18 -4.36 1.83
CA THR A 169 10.81 -3.95 2.17
C THR A 169 10.01 -3.65 0.90
N GLY A 170 10.57 -2.88 -0.04
CA GLY A 170 10.00 -2.63 -1.37
C GLY A 170 9.67 -3.89 -2.15
N LEU A 171 10.61 -4.83 -2.25
CA LEU A 171 10.40 -6.10 -2.94
C LEU A 171 9.34 -6.97 -2.25
N THR A 172 9.31 -6.96 -0.91
CA THR A 172 8.31 -7.71 -0.13
C THR A 172 6.92 -7.12 -0.34
N THR A 173 6.77 -5.79 -0.31
CA THR A 173 5.52 -5.08 -0.60
C THR A 173 5.05 -5.38 -2.02
N GLN A 174 5.94 -5.33 -3.01
CA GLN A 174 5.59 -5.67 -4.38
C GLN A 174 5.13 -7.12 -4.53
N ALA A 175 5.81 -8.07 -3.89
CA ALA A 175 5.41 -9.47 -3.92
C ALA A 175 4.04 -9.70 -3.26
N LEU A 176 3.77 -9.01 -2.14
CA LEU A 176 2.46 -9.00 -1.47
C LEU A 176 1.36 -8.48 -2.40
N PHE A 177 1.59 -7.34 -3.05
CA PHE A 177 0.65 -6.76 -4.01
C PHE A 177 0.43 -7.67 -5.21
N MET A 178 1.47 -8.29 -5.76
CA MET A 178 1.30 -9.29 -6.82
C MET A 178 0.45 -10.49 -6.38
N VAL A 179 0.60 -10.99 -5.16
CA VAL A 179 -0.30 -12.02 -4.60
C VAL A 179 -1.74 -11.50 -4.51
N HIS A 180 -1.93 -10.32 -3.92
CA HIS A 180 -3.25 -9.69 -3.72
C HIS A 180 -3.98 -9.44 -5.05
N GLY A 181 -3.26 -8.89 -6.04
CA GLY A 181 -3.76 -8.66 -7.40
C GLY A 181 -4.09 -9.94 -8.15
N ALA A 182 -3.27 -11.00 -8.05
CA ALA A 182 -3.59 -12.29 -8.66
C ALA A 182 -4.82 -12.95 -8.02
N ILE A 183 -5.02 -12.80 -6.71
CA ILE A 183 -6.25 -13.25 -6.04
C ILE A 183 -7.46 -12.47 -6.58
N TYR A 184 -7.35 -11.15 -6.72
CA TYR A 184 -8.41 -10.32 -7.28
C TYR A 184 -8.76 -10.73 -8.73
N LEU A 185 -7.77 -10.83 -9.60
CA LEU A 185 -7.96 -11.31 -10.97
C LEU A 185 -8.54 -12.73 -11.01
N GLY A 186 -8.17 -13.60 -10.07
CA GLY A 186 -8.75 -14.93 -9.93
C GLY A 186 -10.26 -14.92 -9.61
N MET A 187 -10.76 -13.89 -8.91
CA MET A 187 -12.21 -13.70 -8.72
C MET A 187 -12.92 -13.24 -10.00
N LYS A 188 -12.20 -12.55 -10.89
CA LYS A 188 -12.73 -11.86 -12.06
C LYS A 188 -12.63 -12.65 -13.37
N THR A 189 -11.85 -13.73 -13.39
CA THR A 189 -11.51 -14.49 -14.61
C THR A 189 -12.03 -15.93 -14.60
N GLU A 190 -12.10 -16.55 -15.79
CA GLU A 190 -12.50 -17.96 -15.98
C GLU A 190 -11.58 -18.73 -16.94
N GLY A 191 -11.85 -20.03 -17.08
CA GLY A 191 -11.27 -20.88 -18.10
C GLY A 191 -9.74 -20.92 -18.10
N ARG A 192 -9.14 -20.75 -19.28
CA ARG A 192 -7.68 -20.85 -19.47
C ARG A 192 -6.92 -19.71 -18.79
N LEU A 193 -7.49 -18.51 -18.75
CA LEU A 193 -6.87 -17.37 -18.08
C LEU A 193 -6.78 -17.59 -16.58
N PHE A 194 -7.89 -18.03 -15.97
CA PHE A 194 -7.91 -18.40 -14.56
C PHE A 194 -6.88 -19.50 -14.23
N ALA A 195 -6.80 -20.55 -15.05
CA ALA A 195 -5.83 -21.63 -14.84
C ALA A 195 -4.37 -21.14 -14.86
N ARG A 196 -4.05 -20.20 -15.76
CA ARG A 196 -2.72 -19.57 -15.83
C ARG A 196 -2.45 -18.68 -14.61
N LEU A 197 -3.40 -17.82 -14.24
CA LEU A 197 -3.29 -16.95 -13.06
C LEU A 197 -3.12 -17.77 -11.78
N PHE A 198 -3.79 -18.91 -11.67
CA PHE A 198 -3.65 -19.82 -10.54
C PHE A 198 -2.22 -20.35 -10.37
N LEU A 199 -1.52 -20.65 -11.46
CA LEU A 199 -0.11 -21.09 -11.42
C LEU A 199 0.82 -19.93 -11.03
N LEU A 200 0.64 -18.76 -11.64
CA LEU A 200 1.41 -17.56 -11.32
C LEU A 200 1.24 -17.16 -9.85
N LEU A 201 0.02 -17.23 -9.32
CA LEU A 201 -0.30 -16.95 -7.92
C LEU A 201 0.46 -17.88 -6.96
N LYS A 202 0.58 -19.17 -7.27
CA LYS A 202 1.36 -20.10 -6.44
C LYS A 202 2.85 -19.74 -6.39
N GLN A 203 3.41 -19.37 -7.54
CA GLN A 203 4.81 -18.93 -7.63
C GLN A 203 5.03 -17.62 -6.88
N ALA A 204 4.12 -16.67 -7.04
CA ALA A 204 4.16 -15.39 -6.34
C ALA A 204 4.04 -15.54 -4.83
N MET A 205 3.19 -16.46 -4.35
CA MET A 205 3.08 -16.75 -2.94
C MET A 205 4.38 -17.31 -2.37
N LEU A 206 5.08 -18.18 -3.10
CA LEU A 206 6.39 -18.68 -2.68
C LEU A 206 7.42 -17.53 -2.59
N VAL A 207 7.50 -16.68 -3.62
CA VAL A 207 8.40 -15.51 -3.64
C VAL A 207 8.07 -14.56 -2.49
N PHE A 208 6.80 -14.25 -2.27
CA PHE A 208 6.34 -13.40 -1.17
C PHE A 208 6.74 -13.99 0.18
N VAL A 209 6.51 -15.28 0.43
CA VAL A 209 6.89 -15.92 1.70
C VAL A 209 8.40 -15.88 1.93
N LEU A 210 9.21 -16.14 0.90
CA LEU A 210 10.67 -16.08 1.02
C LEU A 210 11.14 -14.66 1.35
N LEU A 211 10.62 -13.64 0.66
CA LEU A 211 10.95 -12.25 0.92
C LEU A 211 10.45 -11.79 2.29
N PHE A 212 9.24 -12.18 2.69
CA PHE A 212 8.64 -11.85 3.98
C PHE A 212 9.43 -12.47 5.14
N VAL A 213 9.82 -13.74 5.03
CA VAL A 213 10.68 -14.39 6.03
C VAL A 213 12.04 -13.74 6.08
N GLY A 214 12.63 -13.42 4.92
CA GLY A 214 13.91 -12.71 4.83
C GLY A 214 13.86 -11.32 5.45
N LEU A 215 12.80 -10.54 5.18
CA LEU A 215 12.56 -9.23 5.77
C LEU A 215 12.39 -9.34 7.28
N THR A 216 11.54 -10.25 7.73
CA THR A 216 11.31 -10.49 9.18
C THR A 216 12.61 -10.87 9.87
N ALA A 217 13.40 -11.78 9.30
CA ALA A 217 14.70 -12.14 9.84
C ALA A 217 15.67 -10.94 9.87
N TYR A 218 15.72 -10.13 8.80
CA TYR A 218 16.52 -8.91 8.78
C TYR A 218 16.11 -7.99 9.93
N THR A 219 14.82 -7.68 10.06
CA THR A 219 14.28 -6.81 11.11
C THR A 219 14.68 -7.32 12.50
N LEU A 220 14.42 -8.58 12.80
CA LEU A 220 14.70 -9.18 14.11
C LEU A 220 16.19 -9.22 14.45
N LEU A 221 17.07 -9.37 13.46
CA LEU A 221 18.52 -9.51 13.68
C LEU A 221 19.26 -8.16 13.67
N SER A 222 18.77 -7.19 12.90
CA SER A 222 19.54 -5.98 12.58
C SER A 222 18.92 -4.68 13.10
N LEU A 223 17.64 -4.67 13.49
CA LEU A 223 16.93 -3.47 13.94
C LEU A 223 16.24 -3.72 15.30
N PRO A 224 17.01 -3.77 16.41
CA PRO A 224 16.47 -4.07 17.73
C PRO A 224 15.33 -3.14 18.16
N HIS A 225 15.41 -1.86 17.79
CA HIS A 225 14.40 -0.85 18.14
C HIS A 225 13.00 -1.15 17.57
N LEU A 226 12.89 -1.97 16.52
CA LEU A 226 11.62 -2.42 15.95
C LEU A 226 11.05 -3.68 16.62
N THR A 227 11.69 -4.13 17.70
CA THR A 227 11.29 -5.31 18.48
C THR A 227 11.13 -5.02 19.96
N ASP A 228 11.77 -3.96 20.45
CA ASP A 228 11.78 -3.57 21.86
C ASP A 228 10.37 -3.42 22.43
N ARG A 229 9.43 -2.86 21.66
CA ARG A 229 8.05 -2.67 22.11
C ARG A 229 7.31 -4.01 22.28
N PHE A 230 7.44 -4.94 21.34
CA PHE A 230 6.86 -6.27 21.47
C PHE A 230 7.44 -7.08 22.64
N LEU A 231 8.70 -6.82 22.99
CA LEU A 231 9.34 -7.45 24.16
C LEU A 231 8.83 -6.85 25.49
N GLN A 232 8.61 -5.53 25.53
CA GLN A 232 8.10 -4.83 26.71
C GLN A 232 6.60 -5.10 26.94
N GLU A 233 5.83 -5.22 25.86
CA GLU A 233 4.39 -5.47 25.88
C GLU A 233 4.05 -6.76 25.08
N PRO A 234 4.28 -7.96 25.65
CA PRO A 234 4.16 -9.23 24.90
C PRO A 234 2.78 -9.49 24.27
N TRP A 235 1.72 -8.88 24.80
CA TRP A 235 0.37 -9.00 24.24
C TRP A 235 0.26 -8.40 22.83
N LEU A 236 1.09 -7.41 22.49
CA LEU A 236 1.16 -6.82 21.15
C LEU A 236 1.64 -7.83 20.09
N ALA A 237 2.39 -8.87 20.49
CA ALA A 237 2.82 -9.95 19.60
C ALA A 237 1.65 -10.73 18.99
N ALA A 238 0.43 -10.58 19.51
CA ALA A 238 -0.78 -11.07 18.87
C ALA A 238 -0.96 -10.49 17.45
N LEU A 239 -0.57 -9.24 17.19
CA LEU A 239 -0.69 -8.61 15.87
C LEU A 239 0.16 -9.30 14.79
N PRO A 240 1.51 -9.41 14.92
CA PRO A 240 2.32 -10.11 13.93
C PRO A 240 1.97 -11.60 13.86
N PHE A 241 1.55 -12.22 14.97
CA PHE A 241 1.07 -13.60 14.95
C PHE A 241 -0.21 -13.78 14.13
N LEU A 242 -1.21 -12.89 14.29
CA LEU A 242 -2.42 -12.90 13.48
C LEU A 242 -2.11 -12.59 12.01
N ALA A 243 -1.17 -11.68 11.73
CA ALA A 243 -0.72 -11.40 10.36
C ALA A 243 -0.15 -12.67 9.72
N PHE A 244 0.73 -13.38 10.42
CA PHE A 244 1.30 -14.65 9.99
C PHE A 244 0.21 -15.71 9.74
N LEU A 245 -0.74 -15.89 10.67
CA LEU A 245 -1.85 -16.82 10.48
C LEU A 245 -2.72 -16.46 9.27
N SER A 246 -2.95 -15.16 9.03
CA SER A 246 -3.70 -14.69 7.87
C SER A 246 -2.98 -15.04 6.57
N ILE A 247 -1.68 -14.75 6.49
CA ILE A 247 -0.81 -15.08 5.35
C ILE A 247 -0.76 -16.59 5.12
N ALA A 248 -0.55 -17.39 6.17
CA ALA A 248 -0.47 -18.85 6.07
C ALA A 248 -1.78 -19.50 5.60
N ASN A 249 -2.93 -18.85 5.85
CA ASN A 249 -4.23 -19.35 5.41
C ASN A 249 -4.52 -19.07 3.91
N VAL A 250 -3.89 -18.04 3.32
CA VAL A 250 -4.10 -17.67 1.91
C VAL A 250 -3.80 -18.83 0.94
N PRO A 251 -2.65 -19.55 1.00
CA PRO A 251 -2.38 -20.71 0.15
C PRO A 251 -3.45 -21.80 0.24
N ARG A 252 -3.96 -22.07 1.44
CA ARG A 252 -5.02 -23.07 1.67
C ARG A 252 -6.31 -22.67 0.95
N LEU A 253 -6.71 -21.40 1.05
CA LEU A 253 -7.91 -20.88 0.41
C LEU A 253 -7.79 -20.85 -1.11
N ILE A 254 -6.62 -20.48 -1.63
CA ILE A 254 -6.29 -20.54 -3.06
C ILE A 254 -6.43 -21.98 -3.56
N ASN A 255 -5.80 -22.96 -2.90
CA ASN A 255 -5.89 -24.37 -3.30
C ASN A 255 -7.33 -24.91 -3.28
N ARG A 256 -8.17 -24.41 -2.37
CA ARG A 256 -9.62 -24.72 -2.33
C ARG A 256 -10.46 -23.89 -3.31
N LYS A 257 -9.83 -23.08 -4.16
CA LYS A 257 -10.46 -22.17 -5.14
C LYS A 257 -11.47 -21.19 -4.51
N ARG A 258 -11.30 -20.85 -3.22
CA ARG A 258 -12.18 -19.93 -2.47
C ARG A 258 -11.63 -18.49 -2.53
N PHE A 259 -11.57 -17.91 -3.72
CA PHE A 259 -10.89 -16.64 -3.97
C PHE A 259 -11.46 -15.43 -3.20
N LYS A 260 -12.78 -15.39 -2.94
CA LYS A 260 -13.39 -14.32 -2.12
C LYS A 260 -12.86 -14.32 -0.69
N LEU A 261 -12.77 -15.51 -0.09
CA LEU A 261 -12.19 -15.65 1.24
C LEU A 261 -10.68 -15.39 1.19
N ALA A 262 -9.99 -15.86 0.15
CA ALA A 262 -8.56 -15.58 -0.01
C ALA A 262 -8.29 -14.06 -0.07
N PHE A 263 -9.13 -13.31 -0.78
CA PHE A 263 -9.06 -11.85 -0.85
C PHE A 263 -9.31 -11.20 0.52
N GLY A 264 -10.31 -11.69 1.27
CA GLY A 264 -10.54 -11.21 2.64
C GLY A 264 -9.33 -11.43 3.55
N PHE A 265 -8.71 -12.61 3.50
CA PHE A 265 -7.51 -12.91 4.29
C PHE A 265 -6.26 -12.16 3.80
N SER A 266 -6.10 -11.91 2.50
CA SER A 266 -5.00 -11.06 2.01
C SER A 266 -5.19 -9.60 2.42
N SER A 267 -6.41 -9.06 2.38
CA SER A 267 -6.72 -7.72 2.91
C SER A 267 -6.47 -7.61 4.41
N ILE A 268 -6.86 -8.62 5.20
CA ILE A 268 -6.57 -8.69 6.64
C ILE A 268 -5.06 -8.76 6.88
N ALA A 269 -4.32 -9.53 6.08
CA ALA A 269 -2.87 -9.60 6.19
C ALA A 269 -2.21 -8.24 5.93
N VAL A 270 -2.59 -7.53 4.85
CA VAL A 270 -2.12 -6.17 4.56
C VAL A 270 -2.42 -5.23 5.74
N ALA A 271 -3.65 -5.26 6.25
CA ALA A 271 -4.05 -4.43 7.39
C ALA A 271 -3.21 -4.70 8.64
N LEU A 272 -3.05 -5.97 9.02
CA LEU A 272 -2.31 -6.35 10.21
C LEU A 272 -0.82 -6.03 10.09
N LEU A 273 -0.22 -6.19 8.91
CA LEU A 273 1.18 -5.80 8.68
C LEU A 273 1.38 -4.29 8.83
N LEU A 274 0.46 -3.46 8.31
CA LEU A 274 0.52 -2.01 8.52
C LEU A 274 0.20 -1.60 9.97
N MET A 275 -0.68 -2.33 10.66
CA MET A 275 -0.92 -2.13 12.09
C MET A 275 0.32 -2.46 12.93
N VAL A 276 1.09 -3.48 12.56
CA VAL A 276 2.39 -3.77 13.20
C VAL A 276 3.32 -2.57 13.08
N VAL A 277 3.45 -2.01 11.87
CA VAL A 277 4.26 -0.80 11.66
C VAL A 277 3.72 0.39 12.45
N ALA A 278 2.40 0.57 12.48
CA ALA A 278 1.80 1.67 13.24
C ALA A 278 2.06 1.55 14.75
N VAL A 279 1.88 0.35 15.31
CA VAL A 279 2.18 0.09 16.71
C VAL A 279 3.66 0.29 17.01
N GLU A 280 4.57 -0.13 16.14
CA GLU A 280 6.01 0.09 16.35
C GLU A 280 6.40 1.57 16.32
N LEU A 281 5.82 2.34 15.39
CA LEU A 281 6.14 3.75 15.25
C LEU A 281 5.55 4.59 16.39
N TYR A 282 4.31 4.36 16.80
CA TYR A 282 3.63 5.21 17.79
C TYR A 282 4.43 5.35 19.11
N PRO A 283 4.58 6.55 19.70
CA PRO A 283 4.05 7.85 19.28
C PRO A 283 4.96 8.61 18.30
N VAL A 284 6.05 8.01 17.83
CA VAL A 284 7.00 8.60 16.89
C VAL A 284 6.50 8.39 15.46
N LEU A 285 6.32 9.47 14.71
CA LEU A 285 5.93 9.41 13.30
C LEU A 285 7.13 9.23 12.37
N LEU A 286 8.26 9.86 12.72
CA LEU A 286 9.49 9.81 11.94
C LEU A 286 10.71 9.89 12.85
N ILE A 287 11.48 8.80 12.88
CA ILE A 287 12.66 8.66 13.75
C ILE A 287 13.83 9.43 13.14
N SER A 288 14.50 10.28 13.93
CA SER A 288 15.80 10.84 13.53
C SER A 288 16.94 9.90 13.90
N THR A 289 17.83 9.67 12.96
CA THR A 289 19.06 8.87 13.17
C THR A 289 20.24 9.70 13.67
N LEU A 290 20.15 11.03 13.64
CA LEU A 290 21.22 11.91 14.13
C LEU A 290 21.12 12.18 15.63
N ASP A 291 19.90 12.42 16.11
CA ASP A 291 19.59 12.57 17.54
C ASP A 291 18.12 12.17 17.78
N PRO A 292 17.84 11.22 18.69
CA PRO A 292 16.46 10.85 19.03
C PRO A 292 15.57 12.03 19.44
N ALA A 293 16.13 13.08 20.04
CA ALA A 293 15.41 14.30 20.45
C ALA A 293 14.83 15.08 19.26
N TRP A 294 15.35 14.87 18.05
CA TRP A 294 14.88 15.53 16.82
C TRP A 294 13.83 14.73 16.06
N SER A 295 13.35 13.63 16.64
CA SER A 295 12.29 12.81 16.05
C SER A 295 10.95 13.54 16.03
N LEU A 296 10.17 13.32 14.97
CA LEU A 296 8.81 13.82 14.89
C LEU A 296 7.88 12.80 15.54
N THR A 297 7.04 13.29 16.45
CA THR A 297 6.04 12.55 17.22
C THR A 297 4.65 13.05 16.86
N VAL A 298 3.62 12.29 17.26
CA VAL A 298 2.23 12.75 17.15
C VAL A 298 1.98 14.06 17.88
N TYR A 299 2.82 14.44 18.85
CA TYR A 299 2.60 15.64 19.67
C TYR A 299 3.30 16.89 19.14
N ASN A 300 4.55 16.78 18.69
CA ASN A 300 5.30 17.93 18.17
C ASN A 300 5.02 18.20 16.67
N ALA A 301 4.57 17.19 15.91
CA ALA A 301 4.25 17.37 14.51
C ALA A 301 2.78 17.75 14.26
N ALA A 302 1.94 17.72 15.30
CA ALA A 302 0.50 17.91 15.17
C ALA A 302 0.11 19.37 14.92
N SER A 303 -0.92 19.54 14.08
CA SER A 303 -1.66 20.79 13.96
C SER A 303 -2.34 21.19 15.27
N SER A 304 -2.77 22.45 15.35
CA SER A 304 -3.51 22.96 16.51
C SER A 304 -4.73 22.08 16.87
N GLU A 305 -5.02 21.96 18.16
CA GLU A 305 -6.12 21.14 18.67
C GLU A 305 -7.47 21.51 18.01
N LYS A 306 -7.71 22.81 17.81
CA LYS A 306 -8.91 23.32 17.13
C LYS A 306 -9.02 22.77 15.70
N ALA A 307 -7.92 22.75 14.95
CA ALA A 307 -7.90 22.22 13.60
C ALA A 307 -8.18 20.70 13.60
N LEU A 308 -7.48 19.93 14.43
CA LEU A 308 -7.68 18.48 14.54
C LEU A 308 -9.14 18.13 14.89
N ARG A 309 -9.74 18.86 15.84
CA ARG A 309 -11.14 18.65 16.23
C ARG A 309 -12.11 18.91 15.07
N ILE A 310 -11.92 19.99 14.32
CA ILE A 310 -12.77 20.33 13.17
C ILE A 310 -12.63 19.25 12.09
N MET A 311 -11.40 18.87 11.74
CA MET A 311 -11.14 17.88 10.71
C MET A 311 -11.63 16.50 11.09
N LEU A 312 -11.57 16.10 12.37
CA LEU A 312 -12.19 14.87 12.85
C LEU A 312 -13.71 14.87 12.67
N GLY A 313 -14.36 16.01 12.86
CA GLY A 313 -15.78 16.17 12.53
C GLY A 313 -16.06 15.89 11.06
N PHE A 314 -15.26 16.45 10.16
CA PHE A 314 -15.35 16.15 8.72
C PHE A 314 -15.07 14.67 8.41
N ALA A 315 -14.04 14.08 9.02
CA ALA A 315 -13.71 12.67 8.83
C ALA A 315 -14.84 11.74 9.31
N ALA A 316 -15.48 12.07 10.43
CA ALA A 316 -16.59 11.28 10.99
C ALA A 316 -17.81 11.24 10.06
N VAL A 317 -18.06 12.31 9.30
CA VAL A 317 -19.16 12.36 8.31
C VAL A 317 -18.71 11.83 6.94
N GLY A 318 -17.52 12.21 6.49
CA GLY A 318 -16.99 11.85 5.17
C GLY A 318 -16.67 10.37 5.05
N THR A 319 -16.13 9.73 6.10
CA THR A 319 -15.72 8.32 6.05
C THR A 319 -16.90 7.38 5.76
N PRO A 320 -18.05 7.44 6.47
CA PRO A 320 -19.23 6.64 6.10
C PRO A 320 -19.72 6.88 4.67
N LEU A 321 -19.68 8.12 4.18
CA LEU A 321 -20.13 8.45 2.82
C LEU A 321 -19.23 7.84 1.76
N VAL A 322 -17.91 7.98 1.91
CA VAL A 322 -16.92 7.39 1.00
C VAL A 322 -17.02 5.87 1.03
N LEU A 323 -17.10 5.26 2.21
CA LEU A 323 -17.27 3.80 2.34
C LEU A 323 -18.57 3.30 1.71
N GLY A 324 -19.68 4.03 1.89
CA GLY A 324 -20.96 3.71 1.27
C GLY A 324 -20.90 3.77 -0.26
N TYR A 325 -20.29 4.82 -0.80
CA TYR A 325 -20.06 4.95 -2.24
C TYR A 325 -19.13 3.85 -2.78
N THR A 326 -17.99 3.58 -2.12
CA THR A 326 -17.09 2.50 -2.49
C THR A 326 -17.82 1.15 -2.49
N PHE A 327 -18.61 0.86 -1.45
CA PHE A 327 -19.42 -0.35 -1.40
C PHE A 327 -20.40 -0.45 -2.59
N PHE A 328 -21.08 0.64 -2.92
CA PHE A 328 -21.99 0.71 -4.05
C PHE A 328 -21.28 0.42 -5.39
N VAL A 329 -20.11 1.02 -5.62
CA VAL A 329 -19.31 0.80 -6.84
C VAL A 329 -18.87 -0.66 -6.95
N TYR A 330 -18.29 -1.23 -5.89
CA TYR A 330 -17.83 -2.62 -5.89
C TYR A 330 -18.98 -3.64 -6.02
N ARG A 331 -20.15 -3.32 -5.47
CA ARG A 331 -21.38 -4.12 -5.66
C ARG A 331 -21.88 -4.03 -7.10
N THR A 332 -21.80 -2.87 -7.73
CA THR A 332 -22.26 -2.65 -9.12
C THR A 332 -21.40 -3.44 -10.11
N PHE A 333 -20.07 -3.38 -9.96
CA PHE A 333 -19.14 -4.13 -10.80
C PHE A 333 -18.84 -5.54 -10.25
N TYR A 334 -19.78 -6.11 -9.51
CA TYR A 334 -19.64 -7.44 -8.94
C TYR A 334 -19.82 -8.53 -10.01
N GLY A 335 -18.99 -9.57 -9.93
CA GLY A 335 -19.00 -10.66 -10.90
C GLY A 335 -17.76 -10.67 -11.79
N LYS A 336 -17.80 -11.53 -12.80
CA LYS A 336 -16.68 -11.83 -13.70
C LYS A 336 -16.75 -10.95 -14.95
N VAL A 337 -15.59 -10.60 -15.47
CA VAL A 337 -15.48 -9.68 -16.60
C VAL A 337 -15.97 -10.36 -17.87
N ARG A 338 -16.83 -9.66 -18.61
CA ARG A 338 -17.22 -9.97 -19.98
C ARG A 338 -16.84 -8.76 -20.82
N LEU A 339 -16.17 -8.98 -21.95
CA LEU A 339 -15.78 -7.90 -22.84
C LEU A 339 -17.02 -7.41 -23.61
N ASP A 340 -17.18 -6.11 -23.71
CA ASP A 340 -18.20 -5.41 -24.51
C ASP A 340 -17.54 -4.29 -25.35
N GLU A 341 -18.35 -3.54 -26.10
CA GLU A 341 -17.87 -2.46 -26.97
C GLU A 341 -17.25 -1.28 -26.19
N HIS A 342 -17.57 -1.13 -24.90
CA HIS A 342 -17.06 -0.06 -24.04
C HIS A 342 -15.83 -0.48 -23.22
N SER A 343 -15.41 -1.74 -23.34
CA SER A 343 -14.26 -2.29 -22.62
C SER A 343 -12.94 -1.73 -23.17
N TYR A 344 -12.04 -1.32 -22.26
CA TYR A 344 -10.69 -0.83 -22.54
C TYR A 344 -9.88 -1.75 -23.48
#